data_AF-A0A924RQ45-F1
#
_entry.id   AF-A0A924RQ45-F1
#
_cell.length_a   1.000
_cell.length_b   1.000
_cell.length_c   1.000
_cell.angle_alpha   90.00
_cell.angle_beta   90.00
_cell.angle_gamma   90.00
#
_symmetry.space_group_name_H-M   'P 1'
#
loop_
_entity.id
_entity.type
_entity.pdbx_description
1 polymer ?
#
loop_
_entity_poly.entity_id
_entity_poly.type
_entity_poly.pdbx_seq_one_letter_code
_entity_poly.pdbx_strand_id
1 'polypeptide(L)' 'DRIVKRRFAAWRGQCTCPPGLPVCSCGAHAKVVALTRKAVKAGREELELNPRAASSRLRAVRAVTSSGDAA' A
#
# COMPACT_ATOMS: atom_id res chain seq x y z
N ASP A 1 7.93 8.21 -3.09
CA ASP A 1 6.73 8.12 -2.22
C ASP A 1 5.39 8.16 -2.95
N ARG A 2 5.04 9.25 -3.66
CA ARG A 2 3.71 9.44 -4.27
C ARG A 2 3.28 8.31 -5.22
N ILE A 3 4.17 7.87 -6.11
CA ILE A 3 3.91 6.76 -7.04
C ILE A 3 3.63 5.46 -6.28
N VAL A 4 4.47 5.14 -5.28
CA VAL A 4 4.31 3.95 -4.42
C VAL A 4 2.97 3.98 -3.69
N LYS A 5 2.59 5.13 -3.09
CA LYS A 5 1.28 5.31 -2.43
C LYS A 5 0.13 5.00 -3.38
N ARG A 6 0.16 5.57 -4.59
CA ARG A 6 -0.90 5.34 -5.61
C ARG A 6 -0.96 3.88 -6.04
N ARG A 7 0.19 3.26 -6.28
CA ARG A 7 0.25 1.85 -6.69
C ARG A 7 -0.27 0.91 -5.60
N PHE A 8 0.15 1.11 -4.35
CA PHE A 8 -0.34 0.33 -3.22
C PHE A 8 -1.84 0.53 -2.98
N ALA A 9 -2.37 1.74 -3.16
CA ALA A 9 -3.80 1.99 -3.07
C ALA A 9 -4.59 1.24 -4.16
N ALA A 10 -4.11 1.28 -5.40
CA ALA A 10 -4.74 0.54 -6.50
C ALA A 10 -4.75 -0.98 -6.27
N TRP A 11 -3.68 -1.53 -5.67
CA TRP A 11 -3.60 -2.95 -5.35
C TRP A 11 -4.44 -3.40 -4.16
N ARG A 12 -5.04 -2.49 -3.39
CA ARG A 12 -5.96 -2.85 -2.29
C ARG A 12 -7.33 -3.34 -2.78
N GLY A 13 -7.57 -3.37 -4.09
CA GLY A 13 -8.84 -3.87 -4.63
C GLY A 13 -10.00 -2.89 -4.50
N GLN A 14 -9.73 -1.58 -4.60
CA GLN A 14 -10.81 -0.60 -4.70
C GLN A 14 -11.49 -0.75 -6.06
N CYS A 15 -12.80 -1.03 -6.05
CA CYS A 15 -13.55 -1.03 -7.29
C CYS A 15 -13.65 0.40 -7.84
N THR A 16 -13.52 0.51 -9.15
CA THR A 16 -13.57 1.76 -9.90
C THR A 16 -14.88 1.91 -10.68
N CYS A 17 -15.82 0.98 -10.54
CA CYS A 17 -17.12 1.06 -11.19
C CYS A 17 -17.97 2.18 -10.56
N PRO A 18 -18.68 2.98 -11.38
CA PRO A 18 -19.67 3.91 -10.86
C PRO A 18 -20.79 3.19 -10.10
N PRO A 19 -21.36 3.82 -9.06
CA PRO A 19 -22.49 3.27 -8.32
C PRO A 19 -23.72 3.23 -9.24
N GLY A 20 -24.47 2.12 -9.19
CA GLY A 20 -25.70 1.93 -9.98
C GLY A 20 -25.57 1.02 -11.20
N LEU A 21 -24.37 0.49 -11.48
CA LEU A 21 -24.20 -0.54 -12.50
C LEU A 21 -24.83 -1.87 -12.06
N PRO A 22 -25.63 -2.54 -12.92
CA PRO A 22 -26.29 -3.80 -12.57
C PRO A 22 -25.32 -4.98 -12.42
N VAL A 23 -24.13 -4.90 -13.03
CA VAL A 23 -23.08 -5.93 -12.92
C VAL A 23 -21.71 -5.27 -12.75
N CYS A 24 -20.91 -5.80 -11.83
CA CYS A 24 -19.53 -5.37 -11.61
C CYS A 24 -18.62 -5.87 -12.73
N SER A 25 -17.95 -4.95 -13.42
CA SER A 25 -16.95 -5.27 -14.46
C SER A 25 -15.50 -4.96 -14.04
N CYS A 26 -15.29 -4.34 -12.87
CA CYS A 26 -13.95 -3.89 -12.45
C CYS A 26 -12.99 -5.05 -12.08
N GLY A 27 -13.50 -6.24 -11.75
CA GLY A 27 -12.69 -7.39 -11.34
C GLY A 27 -11.69 -7.06 -10.21
N ALA A 28 -12.04 -6.09 -9.36
CA ALA A 28 -11.13 -5.52 -8.40
C ALA A 28 -10.93 -6.49 -7.23
N HIS A 29 -9.82 -7.22 -7.25
CA HIS A 29 -9.40 -8.07 -6.14
C HIS A 29 -8.22 -7.42 -5.42
N ALA A 30 -8.23 -7.49 -4.09
CA ALA A 30 -7.08 -7.10 -3.29
C ALA A 30 -5.91 -8.01 -3.65
N LYS A 31 -4.80 -7.40 -4.09
CA LYS A 31 -3.52 -8.08 -4.37
C LYS A 31 -2.55 -7.94 -3.21
N VAL A 32 -2.77 -6.93 -2.36
CA VAL A 32 -1.90 -6.64 -1.22
C VAL A 32 -2.69 -6.15 -0.01
N VAL A 33 -2.19 -6.47 1.18
CA VAL A 33 -2.63 -5.91 2.48
C VAL A 33 -1.57 -4.92 2.96
N ALA A 34 -1.99 -3.74 3.42
CA ALA A 34 -1.04 -2.73 3.87
C ALA A 34 -0.56 -2.98 5.30
N LEU A 35 0.76 -3.12 5.46
CA LEU A 35 1.40 -3.25 6.78
C LEU A 35 1.54 -1.88 7.46
N THR A 36 1.82 -0.84 6.67
CA THR A 36 2.01 0.52 7.16
C THR A 36 0.86 1.43 6.69
N ARG A 37 0.15 2.09 7.62
CA ARG A 37 -0.91 3.08 7.29
C ARG A 37 -0.34 4.39 6.72
N LYS A 38 0.73 4.92 7.32
CA LYS A 38 1.48 6.10 6.88
C LYS A 38 2.89 5.68 6.45
N ALA A 39 3.58 6.52 5.68
CA ALA A 39 4.99 6.27 5.40
C ALA A 39 5.80 6.36 6.70
N VAL A 40 6.64 5.36 6.95
CA VAL A 40 7.60 5.38 8.07
C VAL A 40 8.77 6.28 7.67
N LYS A 41 9.20 7.13 8.61
CA LYS A 41 10.32 8.05 8.46
C LYS A 41 11.48 7.58 9.32
N ALA A 42 12.69 7.96 8.94
CA ALA A 42 13.87 7.79 9.78
C ALA A 42 13.67 8.44 11.16
N GLY A 43 14.18 7.77 12.20
CA GLY A 43 14.19 8.27 13.57
C GLY A 43 15.24 9.36 13.79
N ARG A 44 15.25 10.01 14.96
CA ARG A 44 16.22 11.08 15.26
C ARG A 44 17.66 10.59 15.20
N GLU A 45 17.96 9.48 15.85
CA GLU A 45 19.29 8.87 15.88
C GLU A 45 19.80 8.52 14.46
N GLU A 46 18.94 7.93 13.63
CA GLU A 46 19.28 7.62 12.24
C GLU A 46 19.56 8.88 11.40
N LEU A 47 18.87 9.99 11.68
CA LEU A 47 19.12 11.26 10.98
C LEU A 47 20.42 11.93 11.41
N GLU A 48 20.83 11.75 12.66
CA GLU A 48 22.11 12.24 13.18
C GLU A 48 23.28 11.44 12.58
N LEU A 49 23.14 10.11 12.49
CA LEU A 49 24.13 9.22 11.88
C LEU A 49 24.14 9.29 10.34
N ASN A 50 22.97 9.51 9.74
CA ASN A 50 22.78 9.55 8.30
C ASN A 50 21.77 10.64 7.88
N PRO A 51 22.23 11.89 7.70
CA PRO A 51 21.37 13.00 7.28
C PRO A 51 20.64 12.76 5.95
N ARG A 52 21.19 11.92 5.05
CA ARG A 52 20.55 11.60 3.76
C ARG A 52 19.25 10.82 3.94
N ALA A 53 19.07 10.14 5.07
CA ALA A 53 17.85 9.42 5.41
C ALA A 53 16.64 10.34 5.66
N ALA A 54 16.82 11.65 5.82
CA ALA A 54 15.72 12.63 6.00
C ALA A 54 14.65 12.57 4.90
N SER A 55 15.08 12.23 3.68
CA SER A 55 14.22 12.11 2.51
C SER A 55 13.53 10.75 2.36
N SER A 56 13.95 9.73 3.12
CA SER A 56 13.45 8.37 2.99
C SER A 56 12.00 8.26 3.47
N ARG A 57 11.19 7.50 2.73
CA ARG A 57 9.79 7.23 3.07
C ARG A 57 9.51 5.75 2.82
N LEU A 58 9.52 4.96 3.89
CA LEU A 58 9.28 3.53 3.80
C LEU A 58 7.78 3.26 3.78
N ARG A 59 7.35 2.41 2.85
CA ARG A 59 5.98 1.88 2.78
C ARG A 59 6.07 0.37 2.55
N ALA A 60 5.29 -0.40 3.31
CA ALA A 60 5.28 -1.85 3.20
C ALA A 60 3.86 -2.40 3.00
N VAL A 61 3.78 -3.46 2.20
CA VAL A 61 2.57 -4.23 1.93
C VAL A 61 2.93 -5.71 1.92
N ARG A 62 1.98 -6.56 2.32
CA ARG A 62 2.04 -8.01 2.19
C ARG A 62 1.26 -8.43 0.95
N ALA A 63 1.84 -9.26 0.07
CA ALA A 63 1.10 -9.84 -1.04
C ALA A 63 0.11 -10.88 -0.52
N VAL A 64 -1.10 -10.92 -1.08
CA VAL A 64 -2.05 -12.01 -0.81
C VAL A 64 -1.87 -13.09 -1.88
N THR A 65 -1.48 -14.28 -1.46
CA THR A 65 -1.50 -15.50 -2.27
C THR A 65 -2.86 -16.15 -2.06
N SER A 66 -3.58 -16.50 -3.13
CA SER A 66 -4.96 -17.02 -3.09
C SER A 66 -5.06 -18.47 -2.58
N SER A 67 -4.35 -18.80 -1.51
CA SER A 67 -4.41 -20.08 -0.82
C SER A 67 -4.05 -19.87 0.65
N GLY A 68 -5.04 -19.51 1.47
CA GLY A 68 -4.94 -19.47 2.93
C GLY A 68 -4.38 -18.18 3.53
N ASP A 69 -5.22 -17.16 3.72
CA ASP A 69 -5.09 -16.34 4.93
C ASP A 69 -5.68 -17.17 6.09
N ALA A 70 -4.90 -18.14 6.57
CA ALA A 70 -5.10 -18.75 7.88
C ALA A 70 -4.36 -17.88 8.91
N ALA A 71 -5.12 -17.49 9.95
CA ALA A 71 -4.73 -16.76 11.17
C ALA A 71 -4.50 -15.24 11.04
#